data_AF-A0A0M8TH98-F1
#
_entry.id   AF-A0A0M8TH98-F1
#
_cell.length_a   1.000
_cell.length_b   1.000
_cell.length_c   1.000
_cell.angle_alpha   90.00
_cell.angle_beta   90.00
_cell.angle_gamma   90.00
#
_symmetry.space_group_name_H-M   'P 1'
#
loop_
_entity.id
_entity.type
_entity.pdbx_description
1 polymer ?
#
loop_
_entity_poly.entity_id
_entity_poly.type
_entity_poly.pdbx_seq_one_letter_code
_entity_poly.pdbx_strand_id
1 'polypeptide(L)'
;MAEMSEEAIRSYWKEHREQLRQCETQRSTLTNLLIVVTAALSALIVQQKFTPNVMPLCFFVVLAGAYGAVAVSKYYERASHHLFQARALTRTLVEQGVLGSDEELIRARVEHYRRFPRMHRVRLHRLWVYLHLAIVLYGLSLLLCIIIA
;
A
#
# COMPACT_ATOMS: atom_id res chain seq x y z
N MET A 1 -27.51 25.34 -4.29
CA MET A 1 -26.91 24.03 -3.97
C MET A 1 -27.88 23.32 -3.05
N ALA A 2 -28.30 22.10 -3.38
CA ALA A 2 -29.13 21.32 -2.46
C ALA A 2 -28.32 21.07 -1.17
N GLU A 3 -28.88 21.42 -0.03
CA GLU A 3 -28.29 21.15 1.27
C GLU A 3 -28.22 19.62 1.45
N MET A 4 -27.02 19.05 1.56
CA MET A 4 -26.88 17.63 1.83
C MET A 4 -27.35 17.34 3.25
N SER A 5 -28.26 16.38 3.42
CA SER A 5 -28.70 15.96 4.74
C SER A 5 -27.52 15.39 5.55
N GLU A 6 -27.58 15.54 6.87
CA GLU A 6 -26.59 14.97 7.78
C GLU A 6 -26.39 13.46 7.54
N GLU A 7 -27.49 12.73 7.32
CA GLU A 7 -27.46 11.30 7.03
C GLU A 7 -26.71 10.99 5.72
N ALA A 8 -26.90 11.81 4.68
CA ALA A 8 -26.13 11.68 3.44
C ALA A 8 -24.63 11.92 3.71
N ILE A 9 -24.26 12.96 4.45
CA ILE A 9 -22.85 13.26 4.77
C ILE A 9 -22.21 12.11 5.55
N ARG A 10 -22.89 11.57 6.57
CA ARG A 10 -22.42 10.42 7.35
C ARG A 10 -22.25 9.17 6.48
N SER A 11 -23.19 8.92 5.57
CA SER A 11 -23.14 7.79 4.64
C SER A 11 -21.95 7.89 3.68
N TYR A 12 -21.76 9.03 3.03
CA TYR A 12 -20.61 9.30 2.17
C TYR A 12 -19.27 9.20 2.93
N TRP A 13 -19.23 9.73 4.16
CA TRP A 13 -18.05 9.63 5.00
C TRP A 13 -17.68 8.17 5.29
N LYS A 14 -18.68 7.34 5.66
CA LYS A 14 -18.49 5.91 5.93
C LYS A 14 -17.98 5.18 4.69
N GLU A 15 -18.55 5.45 3.52
CA GLU A 15 -18.11 4.86 2.26
C GLU A 15 -16.63 5.15 1.98
N HIS A 16 -16.19 6.41 2.12
CA HIS A 16 -14.77 6.73 1.92
C HIS A 16 -13.85 6.06 2.92
N ARG A 17 -14.28 5.89 4.18
CA ARG A 17 -13.50 5.16 5.19
C ARG A 17 -13.39 3.67 4.84
N GLU A 18 -14.44 3.09 4.29
CA GLU A 18 -14.45 1.71 3.84
C GLU A 18 -13.57 1.50 2.60
N GLN A 19 -13.68 2.37 1.58
CA GLN A 19 -12.81 2.34 0.39
C GLN A 19 -11.33 2.51 0.74
N LEU A 20 -11.01 3.38 1.70
CA LEU A 20 -9.67 3.52 2.25
C LEU A 20 -9.15 2.19 2.82
N ARG A 21 -9.96 1.52 3.65
CA ARG A 21 -9.63 0.22 4.25
C ARG A 21 -9.47 -0.87 3.18
N GLN A 22 -10.34 -0.88 2.18
CA GLN A 22 -10.29 -1.81 1.07
C GLN A 22 -8.99 -1.67 0.26
N CYS A 23 -8.54 -0.44 -0.03
CA CYS A 23 -7.27 -0.20 -0.71
C CYS A 23 -6.08 -0.77 0.07
N GLU A 24 -6.08 -0.62 1.40
CA GLU A 24 -5.05 -1.19 2.28
C GLU A 24 -5.07 -2.72 2.30
N THR A 25 -6.27 -3.32 2.38
CA THR A 25 -6.45 -4.78 2.28
C THR A 25 -5.95 -5.30 0.94
N GLN A 26 -6.34 -4.67 -0.18
CA GLN A 26 -5.91 -5.08 -1.52
C GLN A 26 -4.39 -4.98 -1.68
N ARG A 27 -3.76 -3.94 -1.13
CA ARG A 27 -2.30 -3.79 -1.11
C ARG A 27 -1.61 -4.95 -0.37
N SER A 28 -2.13 -5.33 0.79
CA SER A 28 -1.61 -6.47 1.57
C SER A 28 -1.81 -7.79 0.83
N THR A 29 -3.01 -8.04 0.30
CA THR A 29 -3.34 -9.26 -0.44
C THR A 29 -2.45 -9.44 -1.67
N LEU A 30 -2.29 -8.38 -2.48
CA LEU A 30 -1.42 -8.41 -3.65
C LEU A 30 0.04 -8.71 -3.25
N THR A 31 0.54 -8.04 -2.22
CA THR A 31 1.93 -8.24 -1.78
C THR A 31 2.16 -9.67 -1.29
N ASN A 32 1.25 -10.22 -0.49
CA ASN A 32 1.35 -11.61 -0.03
C ASN A 32 1.33 -12.60 -1.19
N LEU A 33 0.44 -12.39 -2.17
CA LEU A 33 0.37 -13.23 -3.37
C LEU A 33 1.70 -13.19 -4.14
N LEU A 34 2.26 -11.99 -4.37
CA LEU A 34 3.52 -11.83 -5.09
C LEU A 34 4.70 -12.47 -4.35
N ILE A 35 4.75 -12.40 -3.01
CA ILE A 35 5.77 -13.08 -2.20
C ILE A 35 5.68 -14.61 -2.38
N VAL A 36 4.46 -15.16 -2.27
CA VAL A 36 4.24 -16.61 -2.41
C VAL A 36 4.61 -17.10 -3.81
N VAL A 37 4.19 -16.38 -4.85
CA VAL A 37 4.55 -16.69 -6.24
C VAL A 37 6.07 -16.61 -6.45
N THR A 38 6.72 -15.56 -5.94
CA THR A 38 8.18 -15.41 -6.02
C THR A 38 8.89 -16.58 -5.35
N ALA A 39 8.45 -16.99 -4.16
CA ALA A 39 9.04 -18.12 -3.44
C ALA A 39 8.87 -19.45 -4.20
N ALA A 40 7.67 -19.71 -4.73
CA ALA A 40 7.39 -20.92 -5.51
C ALA A 40 8.25 -20.99 -6.79
N LEU A 41 8.34 -19.89 -7.54
CA LEU A 41 9.18 -19.82 -8.73
C LEU A 41 10.66 -19.98 -8.40
N SER A 42 11.11 -19.43 -7.28
CA SER A 42 12.49 -19.60 -6.80
C SER A 42 12.83 -21.07 -6.56
N ALA A 43 11.93 -21.81 -5.90
CA ALA A 43 12.12 -23.24 -5.67
C ALA A 43 12.23 -24.01 -7.00
N LEU A 44 11.38 -23.68 -7.97
CA LEU A 44 11.42 -24.30 -9.30
C LEU A 44 12.72 -23.99 -10.06
N ILE A 45 13.19 -22.74 -10.01
CA ILE A 45 14.45 -22.32 -10.64
C ILE A 45 15.64 -23.11 -10.07
N VAL A 46 15.69 -23.26 -8.75
CA VAL A 46 16.74 -24.04 -8.05
C VAL A 46 16.68 -25.51 -8.43
N GLN A 47 15.48 -26.11 -8.50
CA GLN A 47 15.30 -27.51 -8.92
C GLN A 47 15.79 -27.76 -10.36
N GLN A 48 15.61 -26.77 -11.24
CA GLN A 48 16.08 -26.80 -12.62
C GLN A 48 17.56 -26.39 -12.75
N LYS A 49 18.29 -26.30 -11.64
CA LYS A 49 19.74 -26.04 -11.56
C LYS A 49 20.18 -24.81 -12.37
N PHE A 50 19.37 -23.75 -12.37
CA PHE A 50 19.68 -22.51 -13.08
C PHE A 50 19.96 -22.69 -14.59
N THR A 51 19.35 -23.69 -15.22
CA THR A 51 19.48 -23.85 -16.69
C THR A 51 18.90 -22.65 -17.44
N PRO A 52 19.40 -22.31 -18.65
CA PRO A 52 18.87 -21.18 -19.44
C PRO A 52 17.36 -21.23 -19.70
N ASN A 53 16.75 -22.41 -19.67
CA ASN A 53 15.31 -22.61 -19.85
C ASN A 53 14.46 -21.92 -18.77
N VAL A 54 15.02 -21.57 -17.60
CA VAL A 54 14.28 -20.86 -16.53
C VAL A 54 14.43 -19.34 -16.58
N MET A 55 15.15 -18.78 -17.57
CA MET A 55 15.23 -17.33 -17.77
C MET A 55 13.85 -16.65 -17.87
N PRO A 56 12.83 -17.21 -18.57
CA PRO A 56 11.50 -16.62 -18.60
C PRO A 56 10.85 -16.50 -17.21
N LEU A 57 11.10 -17.47 -16.32
CA LEU A 57 10.59 -17.43 -14.94
C LEU A 57 11.25 -16.30 -14.13
N CYS A 58 12.56 -16.10 -14.30
CA CYS A 58 13.27 -15.02 -13.63
C CYS A 58 12.80 -13.64 -14.13
N PHE A 59 12.60 -13.50 -15.45
CA PHE A 59 12.03 -12.30 -16.04
C PHE A 59 10.61 -12.03 -15.52
N PHE A 60 9.80 -13.06 -15.37
CA PHE A 60 8.48 -12.94 -14.76
C PHE A 60 8.57 -12.43 -13.31
N VAL A 61 9.50 -12.93 -12.48
CA VAL A 61 9.71 -12.42 -11.11
C VAL A 61 10.08 -10.93 -11.11
N VAL A 62 10.98 -10.51 -12.01
CA VAL A 62 11.34 -9.09 -12.19
C VAL A 62 10.12 -8.25 -12.54
N LEU A 63 9.34 -8.66 -13.53
CA LEU A 63 8.13 -7.94 -13.94
C LEU A 63 7.07 -7.91 -12.84
N ALA A 64 6.89 -9.02 -12.12
CA ALA A 64 5.94 -9.13 -11.02
C ALA A 64 6.31 -8.18 -9.87
N GLY A 65 7.60 -8.08 -9.51
CA GLY A 65 8.09 -7.10 -8.54
C GLY A 65 7.87 -5.66 -9.01
N ALA A 66 8.19 -5.36 -10.29
CA ALA A 66 7.99 -4.01 -10.84
C ALA A 66 6.51 -3.61 -10.85
N TYR A 67 5.64 -4.53 -11.28
CA TYR A 67 4.18 -4.38 -11.22
C TYR A 67 3.71 -4.14 -9.78
N GLY A 68 4.19 -4.95 -8.83
CA GLY A 68 3.90 -4.80 -7.41
C GLY A 68 4.23 -3.40 -6.89
N ALA A 69 5.42 -2.88 -7.21
CA ALA A 69 5.85 -1.53 -6.80
C ALA A 69 4.92 -0.43 -7.32
N VAL A 70 4.48 -0.53 -8.58
CA VAL A 70 3.52 0.41 -9.19
C VAL A 70 2.14 0.26 -8.55
N ALA A 71 1.65 -0.97 -8.41
CA ALA A 71 0.32 -1.25 -7.88
C ALA A 71 0.16 -0.79 -6.42
N VAL A 72 1.13 -1.07 -5.55
CA VAL A 72 1.09 -0.61 -4.15
C VAL A 72 1.15 0.92 -4.04
N SER A 73 1.86 1.57 -4.96
CA SER A 73 1.89 3.04 -5.07
C SER A 73 0.53 3.58 -5.51
N LYS A 74 -0.13 2.90 -6.46
CA LYS A 74 -1.47 3.28 -6.93
C LYS A 74 -2.54 3.09 -5.85
N TYR A 75 -2.48 2.00 -5.10
CA TYR A 75 -3.37 1.80 -3.94
C TYR A 75 -3.16 2.87 -2.87
N TYR A 76 -1.91 3.28 -2.61
CA TYR A 76 -1.63 4.36 -1.68
C TYR A 76 -2.20 5.72 -2.16
N GLU A 77 -2.09 6.02 -3.45
CA GLU A 77 -2.69 7.22 -4.04
C GLU A 77 -4.20 7.24 -3.85
N ARG A 78 -4.89 6.15 -4.21
CA ARG A 78 -6.35 6.03 -4.07
C ARG A 78 -6.82 6.02 -2.60
N ALA A 79 -6.08 5.35 -1.72
CA ALA A 79 -6.29 5.43 -0.27
C ALA A 79 -6.19 6.87 0.23
N SER A 80 -5.16 7.61 -0.17
CA SER A 80 -4.97 9.01 0.20
C SER A 80 -6.12 9.88 -0.29
N HIS A 81 -6.58 9.66 -1.52
CA HIS A 81 -7.73 10.35 -2.08
C HIS A 81 -9.00 10.18 -1.23
N HIS A 82 -9.36 8.94 -0.87
CA HIS A 82 -10.52 8.69 0.00
C HIS A 82 -10.34 9.27 1.41
N LEU A 83 -9.12 9.26 1.96
CA LEU A 83 -8.83 9.90 3.24
C LEU A 83 -9.03 11.43 3.18
N PHE A 84 -8.63 12.08 2.09
CA PHE A 84 -8.86 13.53 1.92
C PHE A 84 -10.35 13.86 1.84
N GLN A 85 -11.13 13.09 1.08
CA GLN A 85 -12.59 13.28 1.02
C GLN A 85 -13.26 13.04 2.38
N ALA A 86 -12.91 11.96 3.08
CA ALA A 86 -13.43 11.70 4.42
C ALA A 86 -13.11 12.85 5.40
N ARG A 87 -11.90 13.44 5.33
CA ARG A 87 -11.53 14.59 6.17
C ARG A 87 -12.32 15.85 5.82
N ALA A 88 -12.61 16.09 4.54
CA ALA A 88 -13.46 17.22 4.14
C ALA A 88 -14.87 17.07 4.73
N LEU A 89 -15.46 15.89 4.63
CA LEU A 89 -16.78 15.60 5.22
C LEU A 89 -16.77 15.69 6.76
N THR A 90 -15.67 15.26 7.41
CA THR A 90 -15.53 15.45 8.87
C THR A 90 -15.55 16.93 9.26
N ARG A 91 -14.90 17.81 8.50
CA ARG A 91 -14.95 19.26 8.77
C ARG A 91 -16.36 19.81 8.65
N THR A 92 -17.09 19.41 7.60
CA THR A 92 -18.50 19.80 7.44
C THR A 92 -19.36 19.37 8.63
N LEU A 93 -19.17 18.14 9.14
CA LEU A 93 -19.90 17.67 10.32
C LEU A 93 -19.53 18.43 11.60
N VAL A 94 -18.28 18.87 11.75
CA VAL A 94 -17.86 19.74 12.87
C VAL A 94 -18.49 21.13 12.74
N GLU A 95 -18.48 21.72 11.54
CA GLU A 95 -19.08 23.04 11.26
C GLU A 95 -20.60 23.06 11.50
N GLN A 96 -21.28 21.94 11.23
CA GLN A 96 -22.71 21.74 11.52
C GLN A 96 -22.99 21.45 13.00
N GLY A 97 -21.97 21.36 13.87
CA GLY A 97 -22.12 21.05 15.28
C GLY A 97 -22.48 19.59 15.59
N VAL A 98 -22.41 18.70 14.58
CA VAL A 98 -22.73 17.28 14.71
C VAL A 98 -21.59 16.52 15.41
N LEU A 99 -20.35 16.92 15.14
CA LEU A 99 -19.16 16.41 15.81
C LEU A 99 -18.57 17.46 16.76
N GLY A 100 -18.01 16.99 17.88
CA GLY A 100 -17.27 17.85 18.81
C GLY A 100 -15.97 18.39 18.20
N SER A 101 -15.30 19.29 18.94
CA SER A 101 -14.05 19.93 18.48
C SER A 101 -12.90 18.91 18.26
N ASP A 102 -11.99 19.26 17.35
CA ASP A 102 -10.81 18.45 17.02
C ASP A 102 -9.68 18.52 18.08
N GLU A 103 -9.86 19.22 19.20
CA GLU A 103 -8.77 19.49 20.17
C GLU A 103 -8.15 18.22 20.76
N GLU A 104 -8.97 17.24 21.13
CA GLU A 104 -8.48 15.95 21.64
C GLU A 104 -7.71 15.18 20.56
N LEU A 105 -8.17 15.23 19.30
CA LEU A 105 -7.49 14.60 18.17
C LEU A 105 -6.12 15.24 17.89
N ILE A 106 -6.03 16.56 18.04
CA ILE A 106 -4.77 17.30 17.92
C ILE A 106 -3.81 16.90 19.05
N ARG A 107 -4.29 16.87 20.30
CA ARG A 107 -3.49 16.43 21.47
C ARG A 107 -2.95 15.02 21.27
N ALA A 108 -3.81 14.07 20.87
CA ALA A 108 -3.41 12.70 20.57
C ALA A 108 -2.36 12.62 19.45
N ARG A 109 -2.46 13.47 18.41
CA ARG A 109 -1.47 13.52 17.32
C ARG A 109 -0.10 14.03 17.80
N VAL A 110 -0.09 15.08 18.63
CA VAL A 110 1.15 15.62 19.21
C VAL A 110 1.82 14.58 20.11
N GLU A 111 1.05 13.92 20.97
CA GLU A 111 1.55 12.84 21.82
C GLU A 111 2.15 11.69 21.00
N HIS A 112 1.46 11.29 19.94
CA HIS A 112 1.96 10.26 19.01
C HIS A 112 3.34 10.65 18.42
N TYR A 113 3.50 11.89 17.94
CA TYR A 113 4.78 12.33 17.38
C TYR A 113 5.91 12.43 18.42
N ARG A 114 5.58 12.79 19.67
CA ARG A 114 6.53 12.75 20.78
C ARG A 114 6.96 11.32 21.11
N ARG A 115 6.03 10.36 21.09
CA ARG A 115 6.31 8.95 21.36
C ARG A 115 7.12 8.28 20.23
N PHE A 116 6.93 8.70 18.98
CA PHE A 116 7.57 8.08 17.81
C PHE A 116 8.38 9.08 16.96
N PRO A 117 9.45 9.70 17.50
CA PRO A 117 10.15 10.83 16.86
C PRO A 117 10.91 10.48 15.57
N ARG A 118 11.28 9.20 15.39
CA ARG A 118 11.94 8.72 14.16
C ARG A 118 10.95 8.04 13.22
N MET A 119 10.10 7.16 13.76
CA MET A 119 9.20 6.31 12.95
C MET A 119 8.14 7.12 12.20
N HIS A 120 7.64 8.24 12.76
CA HIS A 120 6.65 9.07 12.06
C HIS A 120 7.17 9.68 10.76
N ARG A 121 8.51 9.77 10.59
CA ARG A 121 9.14 10.29 9.36
C ARG A 121 9.17 9.25 8.24
N VAL A 122 9.15 7.96 8.59
CA VAL A 122 9.14 6.88 7.62
C VAL A 122 7.73 6.73 7.07
N ARG A 123 7.56 7.07 5.79
CA ARG A 123 6.26 6.92 5.13
C ARG A 123 6.03 5.45 4.82
N LEU A 124 4.98 4.87 5.41
CA LEU A 124 4.65 3.45 5.28
C LEU A 124 4.61 2.98 3.82
N HIS A 125 4.04 3.78 2.90
CA HIS A 125 4.00 3.40 1.47
C HIS A 125 5.38 3.16 0.85
N ARG A 126 6.43 3.85 1.32
CA ARG A 126 7.79 3.63 0.81
C ARG A 126 8.31 2.25 1.17
N LEU A 127 7.98 1.75 2.36
CA LEU A 127 8.36 0.40 2.78
C LEU A 127 7.75 -0.67 1.85
N TRP A 128 6.47 -0.50 1.46
CA TRP A 128 5.83 -1.39 0.49
C TRP A 128 6.49 -1.35 -0.88
N VAL A 129 6.84 -0.15 -1.37
CA VAL A 129 7.55 -0.02 -2.65
C VAL A 129 8.93 -0.67 -2.58
N TYR A 130 9.70 -0.44 -1.51
CA TYR A 130 11.03 -1.03 -1.35
C TYR A 130 10.99 -2.55 -1.27
N LEU A 131 9.95 -3.14 -0.66
CA LEU A 131 9.76 -4.59 -0.65
C LEU A 131 9.62 -5.14 -2.07
N HIS A 132 8.82 -4.50 -2.92
CA HIS A 132 8.66 -4.91 -4.32
C HIS A 132 9.90 -4.65 -5.16
N LEU A 133 10.65 -3.57 -4.90
CA LEU A 133 11.96 -3.34 -5.51
C LEU A 133 12.98 -4.41 -5.08
N ALA A 134 12.90 -4.94 -3.86
CA ALA A 134 13.73 -6.06 -3.45
C ALA A 134 13.40 -7.33 -4.25
N ILE A 135 12.13 -7.58 -4.58
CA ILE A 135 11.72 -8.69 -5.47
C ILE A 135 12.30 -8.48 -6.89
N VAL A 136 12.29 -7.26 -7.41
CA VAL A 136 12.93 -6.92 -8.70
C VAL A 136 14.42 -7.26 -8.67
N LEU A 137 15.15 -6.75 -7.67
CA LEU A 137 16.57 -6.99 -7.51
C LEU A 137 16.89 -8.48 -7.34
N TYR A 138 16.03 -9.20 -6.62
CA TYR A 138 16.13 -10.64 -6.47
C TYR A 138 15.99 -11.37 -7.82
N GLY A 139 14.96 -11.05 -8.62
CA GLY A 139 14.81 -11.63 -9.97
C GLY A 139 15.99 -11.33 -10.89
N LEU A 140 16.56 -10.11 -10.80
CA LEU A 140 17.77 -9.74 -11.55
C LEU A 140 19.00 -10.55 -11.09
N SER A 141 19.13 -10.81 -9.79
CA SER A 141 20.22 -11.65 -9.26
C SER A 141 20.12 -13.09 -9.76
N LEU A 142 18.90 -13.64 -9.89
CA LEU A 142 18.68 -14.97 -10.46
C LEU A 142 19.09 -15.03 -11.94
N LEU A 143 18.75 -14.00 -12.73
CA LEU A 143 19.21 -13.89 -14.12
C LEU A 143 20.74 -13.84 -14.22
N LEU A 144 21.38 -13.07 -13.35
CA LEU A 144 22.84 -12.98 -13.31
C LEU A 144 23.49 -14.34 -13.01
N CYS A 145 22.94 -15.10 -12.06
CA CYS A 145 23.42 -16.44 -11.77
C CYS A 145 23.34 -17.38 -12.99
N ILE A 146 22.25 -17.31 -13.77
CA ILE A 146 22.09 -18.13 -14.99
C ILE A 146 23.10 -17.75 -16.08
N ILE A 147 23.45 -16.47 -16.19
CA ILE A 147 24.39 -15.98 -17.21
C ILE A 147 25.83 -16.38 -16.88
N ILE A 148 26.17 -16.50 -15.60
CA ILE A 148 27.52 -16.84 -15.12
C ILE A 148 27.73 -18.36 -15.00
N ALA A 149 26.66 -19.11 -14.72
CA ALA A 149 26.69 -20.57 -14.58
C ALA A 149 26.87 -21.30 -15.91
#